data_AF-A0A7Y4QD98-F1
#
_entry.id   AF-A0A7Y4QD98-F1
#
_cell.length_a   1.000
_cell.length_b   1.000
_cell.length_c   1.000
_cell.angle_alpha   90.00
_cell.angle_beta   90.00
_cell.angle_gamma   90.00
#
_symmetry.space_group_name_H-M   'P 1'
#
loop_
_entity.id
_entity.type
_entity.pdbx_description
1 polymer ?
#
loop_
_entity_poly.entity_id
_entity_poly.type
_entity_poly.pdbx_seq_one_letter_code
_entity_poly.pdbx_strand_id
1 'polypeptide(L)'
;MIEKLIDIKHRFEEVGLLLVQPDTLGDQKKFGQLSKEYRDLQKVVEKYDAYQHALDGMQHAKELLQKEKDPEMRELAKLELEELEPKRDALEAEIKEMLMPKDPNDYKNCILEIRAGTGGDEAAIFAGDLWRMYQRYCDRVGLKMSALNVTEGTAGGYK
;
A
#
# COMPACT_ATOMS: atom_id res chain seq x y z
N MET A 1 10.28 -1.10 -3.61
CA MET A 1 9.22 -0.09 -3.79
C MET A 1 9.77 1.13 -4.51
N ILE A 2 10.77 1.82 -3.93
CA ILE A 2 11.38 3.02 -4.52
C ILE A 2 11.93 2.77 -5.93
N GLU A 3 12.68 1.68 -6.14
CA GLU A 3 13.19 1.31 -7.48
C GLU A 3 12.08 1.21 -8.53
N LYS A 4 10.95 0.56 -8.19
CA LYS A 4 9.78 0.48 -9.09
C LYS A 4 9.17 1.84 -9.39
N LEU A 5 9.18 2.77 -8.44
CA LEU A 5 8.65 4.13 -8.64
C LEU A 5 9.57 4.95 -9.54
N ILE A 6 10.88 4.75 -9.42
CA ILE A 6 11.87 5.35 -10.33
C ILE A 6 11.64 4.84 -11.75
N ASP A 7 11.45 3.53 -11.94
CA ASP A 7 11.15 2.95 -13.25
C ASP A 7 9.85 3.53 -13.85
N ILE A 8 8.80 3.67 -13.03
CA ILE A 8 7.52 4.28 -13.43
C ILE A 8 7.72 5.76 -13.82
N LYS A 9 8.54 6.50 -13.07
CA LYS A 9 8.85 7.91 -13.37
C LYS A 9 9.63 8.05 -14.67
N HIS A 10 10.65 7.22 -14.89
CA HIS A 10 11.37 7.19 -16.18
C HIS A 10 10.43 6.88 -17.34
N ARG A 11 9.53 5.90 -17.17
CA ARG A 11 8.53 5.57 -18.19
C ARG A 11 7.56 6.73 -18.44
N PHE A 12 7.14 7.43 -17.39
CA PHE A 12 6.28 8.60 -17.50
C PHE A 12 6.94 9.71 -18.34
N GLU A 13 8.21 10.02 -18.06
CA GLU A 13 9.00 11.00 -18.82
C GLU A 13 9.18 10.56 -20.28
N GLU A 14 9.50 9.29 -20.51
CA GLU A 14 9.63 8.71 -21.85
C GLU A 14 8.32 8.84 -22.65
N VAL A 15 7.18 8.46 -22.05
CA VAL A 15 5.86 8.56 -22.69
C VAL A 15 5.51 10.03 -22.99
N GLY A 16 5.86 10.95 -22.09
CA GLY A 16 5.71 12.39 -22.32
C GLY A 16 6.49 12.87 -23.56
N LEU A 17 7.72 12.40 -23.74
CA LEU A 17 8.53 12.70 -24.93
C LEU A 17 7.94 12.06 -26.20
N LEU A 18 7.43 10.83 -26.11
CA LEU A 18 6.81 10.13 -27.24
C LEU A 18 5.52 10.82 -27.72
N LEU A 19 4.76 11.44 -26.82
CA LEU A 19 3.50 12.14 -27.13
C LEU A 19 3.71 13.38 -28.01
N VAL A 20 4.87 14.04 -27.89
CA VAL A 20 5.20 15.24 -28.68
C VAL A 20 5.89 14.93 -30.01
N GLN A 21 6.16 13.65 -30.30
CA GLN A 21 6.79 13.26 -31.56
C GLN A 21 5.82 13.37 -32.75
N PRO A 22 6.28 13.86 -33.92
CA PRO A 22 5.46 13.96 -35.13
C PRO A 22 4.78 12.65 -35.54
N ASP A 23 5.49 11.53 -35.43
CA ASP A 23 4.98 10.20 -35.77
C ASP A 23 3.81 9.77 -34.87
N THR A 24 3.79 10.21 -33.62
CA THR A 24 2.69 9.95 -32.68
C THR A 24 1.52 10.89 -32.93
N LEU A 25 1.79 12.18 -33.23
CA LEU A 25 0.75 13.16 -33.54
C LEU A 25 0.00 12.84 -34.84
N GLY A 26 0.68 12.21 -35.81
CA GLY A 26 0.07 11.73 -37.05
C GLY A 26 -0.75 10.43 -36.91
N ASP A 27 -0.61 9.68 -35.81
CA ASP A 27 -1.31 8.43 -35.55
C ASP A 27 -2.25 8.57 -34.33
N GLN A 28 -3.53 8.82 -34.61
CA GLN A 28 -4.55 9.01 -33.58
C GLN A 28 -4.70 7.81 -32.63
N LYS A 29 -4.45 6.59 -33.10
CA LYS A 29 -4.54 5.38 -32.28
C LYS A 29 -3.36 5.30 -31.31
N LYS A 30 -2.14 5.52 -31.80
CA LYS A 30 -0.93 5.57 -30.99
C LYS A 30 -0.99 6.70 -29.96
N PHE A 31 -1.44 7.89 -30.37
CA PHE A 31 -1.65 9.03 -29.48
C PHE A 31 -2.65 8.71 -28.36
N GLY A 32 -3.78 8.06 -28.69
CA GLY A 32 -4.79 7.68 -27.70
C GLY A 32 -4.26 6.68 -26.66
N GLN A 33 -3.46 5.69 -27.09
CA GLN A 33 -2.83 4.71 -26.21
C GLN A 33 -1.81 5.36 -25.27
N LEU A 34 -0.87 6.12 -25.81
CA LEU A 34 0.17 6.82 -25.02
C LEU A 34 -0.45 7.86 -24.09
N SER A 35 -1.50 8.56 -24.52
CA SER A 35 -2.20 9.53 -23.65
C SER A 35 -2.88 8.86 -22.46
N LYS A 36 -3.40 7.63 -22.65
CA LYS A 36 -3.97 6.85 -21.54
C LYS A 36 -2.88 6.39 -20.59
N GLU A 37 -1.80 5.82 -21.13
CA GLU A 37 -0.64 5.39 -20.35
C GLU A 37 -0.06 6.55 -19.54
N TYR A 38 0.16 7.71 -20.17
CA TYR A 38 0.63 8.94 -19.51
C TYR A 38 -0.24 9.32 -18.31
N ARG A 39 -1.57 9.36 -18.48
CA ARG A 39 -2.50 9.68 -17.39
C ARG A 39 -2.51 8.65 -16.27
N ASP A 40 -2.31 7.39 -16.58
CA ASP A 40 -2.27 6.32 -15.57
C ASP A 40 -0.96 6.37 -14.79
N LEU A 41 0.17 6.61 -15.46
CA LEU A 41 1.49 6.82 -14.84
C LEU A 41 1.53 8.11 -14.02
N GLN A 42 0.95 9.21 -14.53
CA GLN A 42 0.93 10.51 -13.87
C GLN A 42 0.41 10.43 -12.44
N LYS A 43 -0.68 9.68 -12.22
CA LYS A 43 -1.27 9.51 -10.88
C LYS A 43 -0.28 8.93 -9.88
N VAL A 44 0.53 7.97 -10.32
CA VAL A 44 1.55 7.33 -9.47
C VAL A 44 2.73 8.27 -9.25
N VAL A 45 3.17 8.96 -10.30
CA VAL A 45 4.31 9.91 -10.24
C VAL A 45 3.99 11.10 -9.33
N GLU A 46 2.80 11.69 -9.40
CA GLU A 46 2.39 12.79 -8.52
C GLU A 46 2.45 12.40 -7.04
N LYS A 47 2.03 11.17 -6.70
CA LYS A 47 2.13 10.64 -5.34
C LYS A 47 3.57 10.36 -4.93
N TYR A 48 4.37 9.82 -5.84
CA TYR A 48 5.79 9.59 -5.61
C TYR A 48 6.57 10.90 -5.37
N ASP A 49 6.30 11.95 -6.15
CA ASP A 49 6.94 13.25 -5.99
C ASP A 49 6.55 13.89 -4.65
N ALA A 50 5.28 13.82 -4.25
CA ALA A 50 4.84 14.26 -2.93
C ALA A 50 5.54 13.47 -1.79
N TYR A 51 5.73 12.16 -1.97
CA TYR A 51 6.44 11.31 -1.02
C TYR A 51 7.92 11.68 -0.91
N GLN A 52 8.59 11.94 -2.05
CA GLN A 52 9.98 12.42 -2.07
C GLN A 52 10.11 13.76 -1.36
N HIS A 53 9.22 14.71 -1.63
CA HIS A 53 9.22 16.01 -0.93
C HIS A 53 9.05 15.86 0.58
N ALA A 54 8.21 14.94 1.05
CA ALA A 54 8.08 14.67 2.48
C ALA A 54 9.38 14.08 3.06
N LEU A 55 10.03 13.15 2.37
CA LEU A 55 11.32 12.58 2.78
C LEU A 55 12.43 13.64 2.85
N ASP A 56 12.52 14.50 1.83
CA ASP A 56 13.51 15.58 1.79
C ASP A 56 13.29 16.58 2.92
N GLY A 57 12.04 16.97 3.17
CA GLY A 57 11.67 17.84 4.29
C GLY A 57 12.05 17.23 5.65
N MET A 58 11.75 15.94 5.85
CA MET A 58 12.13 15.22 7.07
C MET A 58 13.66 15.14 7.22
N GLN A 59 14.40 14.93 6.14
CA GLN A 59 15.84 14.89 6.16
C GLN A 59 16.42 16.26 6.55
N HIS A 60 15.92 17.35 5.96
CA HIS A 60 16.32 18.71 6.32
C HIS A 60 16.03 19.03 7.80
N ALA A 61 14.83 18.70 8.30
CA ALA A 61 14.46 18.92 9.69
C ALA A 61 15.37 18.12 10.66
N LYS A 62 15.71 16.86 10.31
CA LYS A 62 16.66 16.05 11.08
C LYS A 62 18.07 16.66 11.07
N GLU A 63 18.52 17.19 9.95
CA GLU A 63 19.82 17.88 9.89
C GLU A 63 19.86 19.15 10.73
N LEU A 64 18.76 19.92 10.73
CA LEU A 64 18.63 21.11 11.58
C LEU A 64 18.74 20.72 13.06
N LEU A 65 18.07 19.64 13.47
CA LEU A 65 18.16 19.10 14.83
C LEU A 65 19.55 18.59 15.22
N GLN A 66 20.43 18.30 14.27
CA GLN A 66 21.81 17.90 14.55
C GLN A 66 22.77 19.08 14.61
N LYS A 67 22.60 20.06 13.71
CA LYS A 67 23.56 21.15 13.49
C LYS A 67 23.22 22.41 14.29
N GLU A 68 21.94 22.68 14.55
CA GLU A 68 21.49 23.91 15.19
C GLU A 68 21.45 23.78 16.72
N LYS A 69 21.83 24.85 17.42
CA LYS A 69 21.84 24.94 18.89
C LYS A 69 20.73 25.83 19.42
N ASP A 70 20.19 26.73 18.59
CA ASP A 70 19.08 27.59 18.95
C ASP A 70 17.82 26.75 19.33
N PRO A 71 17.28 26.91 20.55
CA PRO A 71 16.13 26.12 21.00
C PRO A 71 14.85 26.35 20.20
N GLU A 72 14.60 27.56 19.70
CA GLU A 72 13.38 27.89 18.93
C GLU A 72 13.44 27.22 17.56
N MET A 73 14.59 27.30 16.88
CA MET A 73 14.81 26.64 15.59
C MET A 73 14.71 25.11 15.71
N ARG A 74 15.24 24.54 16.79
CA ARG A 74 15.12 23.10 17.05
C ARG A 74 13.68 22.68 17.31
N GLU A 75 12.88 23.51 17.99
CA GLU A 75 11.48 23.20 18.24
C GLU A 75 10.66 23.24 16.95
N LEU A 76 10.90 24.21 16.08
CA LEU A 76 10.30 24.27 14.75
C LEU A 76 10.58 23.00 13.93
N ALA A 77 11.83 22.51 13.94
CA ALA A 77 12.17 21.28 13.22
C ALA A 77 11.49 20.02 13.80
N LYS A 78 11.22 19.96 15.11
CA LYS A 78 10.44 18.85 15.68
C LYS A 78 9.00 18.88 15.22
N LEU A 79 8.37 20.05 15.25
CA LEU A 79 6.99 20.23 14.79
C LEU A 79 6.85 19.85 13.31
N GLU A 80 7.84 20.21 12.49
CA GLU A 80 7.88 19.82 11.08
C GLU A 80 7.97 18.29 10.92
N LEU A 81 8.79 17.61 11.74
CA LEU A 81 8.83 16.14 11.73
C LEU A 81 7.51 15.50 12.18
N GLU A 82 6.88 16.02 13.23
CA GLU A 82 5.58 15.54 13.71
C GLU A 82 4.48 15.69 12.65
N GLU A 83 4.58 16.68 11.76
CA GLU A 83 3.66 16.86 10.63
C GLU A 83 4.01 15.98 9.43
N LEU A 84 5.31 15.85 9.09
CA LEU A 84 5.75 15.13 7.90
C LEU A 84 5.75 13.61 8.06
N GLU A 85 6.01 13.07 9.25
CA GLU A 85 5.96 11.62 9.51
C GLU A 85 4.62 10.97 9.14
N PRO A 86 3.46 11.42 9.65
CA PRO A 86 2.18 10.82 9.31
C PRO A 86 1.81 11.02 7.83
N LYS A 87 2.21 12.16 7.22
CA LYS A 87 2.01 12.39 5.79
C LYS A 87 2.82 11.41 4.95
N ARG A 88 4.08 11.18 5.32
CA ARG A 88 4.97 10.22 4.65
C ARG A 88 4.39 8.81 4.74
N ASP A 89 3.92 8.40 5.92
CA ASP A 89 3.31 7.07 6.11
C ASP A 89 2.01 6.90 5.30
N ALA A 90 1.16 7.93 5.26
CA ALA A 90 -0.06 7.91 4.46
C ALA A 90 0.26 7.81 2.95
N LEU A 91 1.18 8.64 2.45
CA LEU A 91 1.63 8.59 1.05
C LEU A 91 2.26 7.24 0.70
N GLU A 92 3.05 6.67 1.61
CA GLU A 92 3.65 5.35 1.42
C GLU A 92 2.60 4.24 1.29
N ALA A 93 1.55 4.28 2.12
CA ALA A 93 0.45 3.33 2.06
C ALA A 93 -0.35 3.47 0.75
N GLU A 94 -0.71 4.69 0.35
CA GLU A 94 -1.39 4.97 -0.91
C GLU A 94 -0.58 4.48 -2.11
N ILE A 95 0.73 4.77 -2.14
CA ILE A 95 1.60 4.33 -3.23
C ILE A 95 1.68 2.79 -3.27
N LYS A 96 1.81 2.12 -2.12
CA LYS A 96 1.81 0.66 -2.06
C LYS A 96 0.54 0.08 -2.65
N GLU A 97 -0.62 0.64 -2.32
CA GLU A 97 -1.90 0.22 -2.88
C GLU A 97 -1.95 0.42 -4.40
N MET A 98 -1.50 1.57 -4.91
CA MET A 98 -1.45 1.87 -6.35
C MET A 98 -0.51 0.94 -7.13
N LEU A 99 0.56 0.46 -6.50
CA LEU A 99 1.51 -0.47 -7.10
C LEU A 99 1.03 -1.93 -7.06
N MET A 100 -0.03 -2.24 -6.32
CA MET A 100 -0.59 -3.57 -6.35
C MET A 100 -1.27 -3.79 -7.71
N PRO A 101 -0.91 -4.86 -8.44
CA PRO A 101 -1.67 -5.22 -9.61
C PRO A 101 -3.11 -5.48 -9.17
N LYS A 102 -4.08 -4.85 -9.84
CA LYS A 102 -5.50 -5.12 -9.57
C LYS A 102 -5.78 -6.59 -9.88
N ASP A 103 -6.03 -7.40 -8.85
CA ASP A 103 -6.45 -8.78 -9.07
C ASP A 103 -7.95 -8.74 -9.42
N PRO A 104 -8.38 -9.32 -10.57
CA PRO A 104 -9.80 -9.46 -10.89
C PRO A 104 -10.58 -10.31 -9.87
N ASN A 105 -9.94 -10.85 -8.84
CA ASN A 105 -10.56 -11.57 -7.74
C ASN A 105 -10.61 -10.77 -6.43
N ASP A 106 -9.98 -9.59 -6.32
CA ASP A 106 -9.92 -8.80 -5.07
C ASP A 106 -11.32 -8.42 -4.53
N TYR A 107 -12.32 -8.32 -5.41
CA TYR A 107 -13.69 -7.99 -5.06
C TYR A 107 -14.58 -9.21 -4.79
N LYS A 108 -14.05 -10.43 -4.92
CA LYS A 108 -14.82 -11.66 -4.73
C LYS A 108 -14.79 -12.10 -3.27
N ASN A 109 -15.84 -12.81 -2.86
CA ASN A 109 -15.84 -13.50 -1.58
C ASN A 109 -14.72 -14.57 -1.57
N CYS A 110 -14.07 -14.74 -0.41
CA CYS A 110 -13.07 -15.76 -0.20
C CYS A 110 -13.62 -16.93 0.63
N ILE A 111 -13.00 -18.10 0.48
CA ILE A 111 -13.19 -19.23 1.38
C ILE A 111 -11.96 -19.32 2.26
N LEU A 112 -12.16 -19.23 3.58
CA LEU A 112 -11.10 -19.43 4.56
C LEU A 112 -11.16 -20.86 5.08
N GLU A 113 -10.07 -21.59 4.94
CA GLU A 113 -9.91 -22.93 5.51
C GLU A 113 -8.91 -22.89 6.67
N ILE A 114 -9.38 -23.27 7.87
CA ILE A 114 -8.55 -23.35 9.07
C ILE A 114 -8.44 -24.84 9.42
N ARG A 115 -7.21 -25.37 9.43
CA ARG A 115 -6.93 -26.78 9.76
C ARG A 115 -6.02 -26.86 10.97
N ALA A 116 -6.29 -27.79 11.87
CA ALA A 116 -5.39 -28.09 12.97
C ALA A 116 -4.08 -28.71 12.42
N GLY A 117 -2.95 -28.12 12.80
CA GLY A 117 -1.62 -28.62 12.46
C GLY A 117 -1.13 -29.69 13.43
N THR A 118 0.18 -29.70 13.69
CA THR A 118 0.78 -30.54 14.72
C THR A 118 0.41 -30.05 16.12
N GLY A 119 0.20 -30.98 17.07
CA GLY A 119 -0.13 -30.64 18.45
C GLY A 119 -1.56 -30.99 18.87
N GLY A 120 -2.18 -32.01 18.25
CA GLY A 120 -3.38 -32.68 18.77
C GLY A 120 -4.50 -31.72 19.19
N ASP A 121 -4.85 -31.78 20.48
CA ASP A 121 -5.93 -30.99 21.06
C ASP A 121 -5.56 -29.49 21.16
N GLU A 122 -4.31 -29.14 21.45
CA GLU A 122 -3.87 -27.73 21.47
C GLU A 122 -4.00 -27.08 20.09
N ALA A 123 -3.66 -27.81 19.03
CA ALA A 123 -3.82 -27.34 17.66
C ALA A 123 -5.30 -27.13 17.29
N ALA A 124 -6.18 -28.01 17.79
CA ALA A 124 -7.62 -27.88 17.54
C ALA A 124 -8.22 -26.66 18.26
N ILE A 125 -7.83 -26.44 19.52
CA ILE A 125 -8.23 -25.26 20.29
C ILE A 125 -7.76 -23.98 19.58
N PHE A 126 -6.51 -23.95 19.12
CA PHE A 126 -5.98 -22.79 18.40
C PHE A 126 -6.70 -22.52 17.06
N ALA A 127 -7.10 -23.55 16.33
CA ALA A 127 -7.95 -23.39 15.15
C ALA A 127 -9.31 -22.74 15.50
N GLY A 128 -9.88 -23.09 16.65
CA GLY A 128 -11.05 -22.42 17.22
C GLY A 128 -10.81 -20.95 17.56
N ASP A 129 -9.65 -20.62 18.13
CA ASP A 129 -9.27 -19.23 18.42
C ASP A 129 -9.11 -18.41 17.14
N LEU A 130 -8.49 -18.98 16.10
CA LEU A 130 -8.38 -18.34 14.78
C LEU A 130 -9.75 -18.11 14.15
N TRP A 131 -10.65 -19.11 14.20
CA TRP A 131 -12.03 -18.94 13.73
C TRP A 131 -12.70 -17.75 14.42
N ARG A 132 -12.61 -17.68 15.76
CA ARG A 132 -13.19 -16.59 16.55
C ARG A 132 -12.54 -15.24 16.26
N MET A 133 -11.23 -15.22 16.06
CA MET A 133 -10.47 -14.03 15.68
C MET A 133 -10.96 -13.47 14.35
N TYR A 134 -11.06 -14.31 13.31
CA TYR A 134 -11.54 -13.88 12.00
C TYR A 134 -13.00 -13.49 12.01
N GLN A 135 -13.86 -14.20 12.75
CA GLN A 135 -15.26 -13.82 12.91
C GLN A 135 -15.38 -12.38 13.47
N ARG A 136 -14.64 -12.06 14.54
CA ARG A 136 -14.61 -10.71 15.11
C ARG A 136 -14.03 -9.67 14.17
N TYR A 137 -13.00 -10.03 13.40
CA TYR A 137 -12.44 -9.13 12.39
C TYR A 137 -13.50 -8.80 11.33
N CYS A 138 -14.15 -9.81 10.77
CA CYS A 138 -15.22 -9.67 9.79
C CYS A 138 -16.36 -8.79 10.31
N ASP A 139 -16.86 -9.05 11.52
CA ASP A 139 -17.90 -8.22 12.15
C ASP A 139 -17.47 -6.75 12.26
N ARG A 140 -16.21 -6.48 12.62
CA ARG A 140 -15.66 -5.12 12.76
C ARG A 140 -15.53 -4.38 11.43
N VAL A 141 -15.15 -5.08 10.35
CA VAL A 141 -15.02 -4.48 9.01
C VAL A 141 -16.29 -4.59 8.16
N GLY A 142 -17.41 -5.05 8.76
CA GLY A 142 -18.70 -5.15 8.08
C GLY A 142 -18.82 -6.30 7.07
N LEU A 143 -17.94 -7.30 7.15
CA LEU A 143 -17.98 -8.50 6.31
C LEU A 143 -18.83 -9.60 6.97
N LYS A 144 -19.57 -10.36 6.15
CA LYS A 144 -20.35 -11.51 6.62
C LYS A 144 -19.53 -12.79 6.51
N MET A 145 -19.41 -13.51 7.63
CA MET A 145 -18.74 -14.81 7.69
C MET A 145 -19.76 -15.93 7.95
N SER A 146 -19.66 -17.05 7.23
CA SER A 146 -20.54 -18.21 7.41
C SER A 146 -19.74 -19.51 7.38
N ALA A 147 -19.99 -20.41 8.32
CA ALA A 147 -19.37 -21.73 8.33
C ALA A 147 -19.98 -22.62 7.23
N LEU A 148 -19.10 -23.27 6.44
CA LEU A 148 -19.50 -24.22 5.40
C LEU A 148 -19.34 -25.68 5.86
N ASN A 149 -18.24 -25.98 6.55
CA ASN A 149 -17.94 -27.29 7.10
C ASN A 149 -17.14 -27.10 8.40
N VAL A 150 -17.41 -27.93 9.41
CA VAL A 150 -16.79 -27.88 10.72
C VAL A 150 -16.57 -29.30 11.22
N THR A 151 -15.34 -29.60 11.64
CA THR A 151 -15.02 -30.84 12.35
C THR A 151 -14.56 -30.46 13.76
N GLU A 152 -15.22 -30.98 14.78
CA GLU A 152 -14.88 -30.64 16.17
C GLU A 152 -13.62 -31.36 16.66
N GLY A 153 -12.86 -30.65 17.50
CA GLY A 153 -11.75 -31.22 18.26
C GLY A 153 -12.23 -32.14 19.38
N THR A 154 -11.35 -33.04 19.81
CA THR A 154 -11.65 -34.02 20.87
C THR A 154 -11.78 -33.39 22.25
N ALA A 155 -10.99 -32.36 22.54
CA ALA A 155 -11.06 -31.56 23.77
C ALA A 155 -11.60 -30.13 23.56
N GLY A 156 -12.29 -29.89 22.44
CA GLY A 156 -12.75 -28.56 22.01
C GLY A 156 -11.95 -27.99 20.84
N GLY A 157 -12.43 -26.87 20.29
CA GLY A 157 -11.88 -26.28 19.05
C GLY A 157 -12.27 -27.06 17.78
N TYR A 158 -11.50 -26.89 16.71
CA TYR A 158 -11.79 -27.44 15.37
C TYR A 158 -10.60 -28.15 14.73
N LYS A 159 -10.85 -29.16 13.89
CA LYS A 159 -9.83 -29.92 13.14
C LYS A 159 -9.82 -29.55 11.67
#